data_AF-A0A1J3CS89-F1
#
_entry.id   AF-A0A1J3CS89-F1
#
_cell.length_a   1.000
_cell.length_b   1.000
_cell.length_c   1.000
_cell.angle_alpha   90.00
_cell.angle_beta   90.00
_cell.angle_gamma   90.00
#
_symmetry.space_group_name_H-M   'P 1'
#
loop_
_entity.id
_entity.type
_entity.pdbx_description
1 polymer ?
#
loop_
_entity_poly.entity_id
_entity_poly.type
_entity_poly.pdbx_seq_one_letter_code
_entity_poly.pdbx_strand_id
1 'polypeptide(L)'
;IRHPSKWVNTRVYYNNMAEAHPVQATCYLAHFPLEHHVFISQLELEEIPNSYEEAQQHKVWHDAVENETNAIEKNHTWDEADLPPGKKAVSSKWVFTIKYFSSGEIEQHKARLVA
;
A
#
# COMPACT_ATOMS: atom_id res chain seq x y z
N ILE A 1 19.27 -42.61 -12.04
CA ILE A 1 19.61 -41.34 -11.34
C ILE A 1 20.21 -40.41 -12.39
N ARG A 2 19.50 -39.36 -12.84
CA ARG A 2 20.03 -38.41 -13.84
C ARG A 2 20.98 -37.45 -13.13
N HIS A 3 22.20 -37.29 -13.64
CA HIS A 3 23.10 -36.26 -13.17
C HIS A 3 22.57 -34.87 -13.56
N PRO A 4 22.70 -33.85 -12.69
CA PRO A 4 22.37 -32.49 -13.06
C PRO A 4 23.34 -32.01 -14.16
N SER A 5 22.76 -31.41 -15.18
CA SER A 5 23.46 -30.76 -16.28
C SER A 5 24.32 -29.60 -15.73
N LYS A 6 25.64 -29.64 -15.95
CA LYS A 6 26.60 -28.57 -15.59
C LYS A 6 26.51 -27.37 -16.55
N TRP A 7 25.30 -26.87 -16.79
CA TRP A 7 25.13 -25.67 -17.61
C TRP A 7 25.45 -24.44 -16.76
N VAL A 8 26.63 -23.89 -16.96
CA VAL A 8 26.99 -22.56 -16.44
C VAL A 8 26.87 -21.59 -17.61
N ASN A 9 25.76 -20.86 -17.67
CA ASN A 9 25.61 -19.80 -18.67
C ASN A 9 26.47 -18.60 -18.25
N THR A 10 27.66 -18.47 -18.84
CA THR A 10 28.61 -17.39 -18.56
C THR A 10 28.41 -16.17 -19.46
N ARG A 11 27.38 -16.16 -20.33
CA ARG A 11 27.12 -15.03 -21.24
C ARG A 11 26.12 -14.07 -20.62
N VAL A 12 26.61 -12.89 -20.26
CA VAL A 12 25.79 -11.72 -19.96
C VAL A 12 25.55 -10.97 -21.27
N TYR A 13 24.29 -10.85 -21.68
CA TYR A 13 23.90 -9.94 -22.75
C TYR A 13 23.59 -8.59 -22.10
N TYR A 14 24.44 -7.59 -22.34
CA TYR A 14 24.13 -6.20 -22.02
C TYR A 14 23.93 -5.42 -23.31
N ASN A 15 22.97 -4.51 -23.30
CA ASN A 15 22.70 -3.63 -24.42
C ASN A 15 23.79 -2.56 -24.50
N ASN A 16 24.60 -2.60 -25.56
CA ASN A 16 25.67 -1.63 -25.84
C ASN A 16 25.14 -0.28 -26.37
N MET A 17 23.84 -0.19 -26.66
CA MET A 17 23.13 1.05 -27.01
C MET A 17 22.19 1.51 -25.90
N ALA A 18 22.33 0.99 -24.67
CA ALA A 18 21.70 1.61 -23.53
C ALA A 18 22.32 3.00 -23.37
N GLU A 19 21.60 4.05 -23.80
CA GLU A 19 21.90 5.38 -23.32
C GLU A 19 21.88 5.30 -21.79
N ALA A 20 22.89 5.90 -21.15
CA ALA A 20 22.90 6.02 -19.70
C ALA A 20 21.71 6.90 -19.31
N HIS A 21 20.53 6.29 -19.18
CA HIS A 21 19.41 6.92 -18.54
C HIS A 21 19.90 7.22 -17.13
N PRO A 22 19.87 8.49 -16.68
CA PRO A 22 20.16 8.82 -15.31
C PRO A 22 19.00 8.33 -14.44
N VAL A 23 18.81 7.01 -14.36
CA VAL A 23 18.10 6.37 -13.24
C VAL A 23 18.86 6.67 -11.93
N GLN A 24 20.08 7.20 -12.03
CA GLN A 24 20.92 7.70 -10.95
C GLN A 24 20.97 9.23 -10.84
N ALA A 25 20.05 9.98 -11.46
CA ALA A 25 19.70 11.26 -10.84
C ALA A 25 18.99 10.90 -9.53
N THR A 26 19.79 10.63 -8.49
CA THR A 26 19.31 10.55 -7.12
C THR A 26 18.55 11.84 -6.92
N CYS A 27 17.21 11.76 -6.88
CA CYS A 27 16.36 12.90 -6.60
C CYS A 27 16.71 13.38 -5.19
N TYR A 28 17.71 14.26 -5.10
CA TYR A 28 18.10 14.84 -3.83
C TYR A 28 16.95 15.72 -3.39
N LEU A 29 16.40 15.42 -2.22
CA LEU A 29 15.31 16.20 -1.64
C LEU A 29 15.61 17.70 -1.69
N ALA A 30 16.89 18.07 -1.52
CA ALA A 30 17.42 19.44 -1.53
C ALA A 30 17.08 20.32 -2.75
N HIS A 31 16.65 19.75 -3.88
CA HIS A 31 16.25 20.53 -5.07
C HIS A 31 14.73 20.74 -5.16
N PHE A 32 13.94 20.17 -4.25
CA PHE A 32 12.51 20.44 -4.23
C PHE A 32 12.23 21.81 -3.57
N PRO A 33 11.16 22.52 -4.01
CA PRO A 33 10.73 23.73 -3.33
C PRO A 33 10.43 23.46 -1.84
N LEU A 34 10.61 24.47 -0.99
CA LEU A 34 10.47 24.35 0.47
C LEU A 34 9.11 23.75 0.88
N GLU A 35 8.04 24.11 0.19
CA GLU A 35 6.69 23.58 0.41
C GLU A 35 6.59 22.05 0.23
N HIS A 36 7.38 21.46 -0.67
CA HIS A 36 7.44 20.00 -0.81
C HIS A 36 8.18 19.33 0.34
N HIS A 37 9.22 19.98 0.89
CA HIS A 37 9.91 19.47 2.08
C HIS A 37 8.97 19.41 3.28
N VAL A 38 8.21 20.48 3.51
CA VAL A 38 7.21 20.54 4.59
C VAL A 38 6.19 19.42 4.43
N PHE A 39 5.66 19.23 3.22
CA PHE A 39 4.72 18.14 2.93
C PHE A 39 5.32 16.76 3.20
N ILE A 40 6.53 16.46 2.70
CA ILE A 40 7.17 15.15 2.92
C ILE A 40 7.41 14.89 4.40
N SER A 41 7.90 15.89 5.15
CA SER A 41 8.10 15.75 6.59
C SER A 41 6.79 15.50 7.35
N GLN A 42 5.67 16.07 6.90
CA GLN A 42 4.35 15.80 7.48
C GLN A 42 3.87 14.37 7.20
N LEU A 43 4.18 13.81 6.02
CA LEU A 43 3.86 12.41 5.70
C LEU A 43 4.59 11.42 6.61
N GLU A 44 5.81 11.75 7.04
CA GLU A 44 6.63 10.88 7.90
C GLU A 44 6.21 10.92 9.38
N LEU A 45 5.43 11.92 9.80
CA LEU A 45 5.00 12.06 11.20
C LEU A 45 3.85 11.13 11.59
N GLU A 46 3.02 10.73 10.62
CA GLU A 46 1.81 9.96 10.89
C GLU A 46 2.05 8.46 10.74
N GLU A 47 1.69 7.70 11.77
CA GLU A 47 1.80 6.24 11.73
C GLU A 47 0.55 5.63 11.10
N ILE A 48 0.75 4.99 9.94
CA ILE A 48 -0.30 4.23 9.25
C ILE A 48 -0.23 2.78 9.73
N PRO A 49 -1.32 2.24 10.29
CA PRO A 49 -1.34 0.88 10.81
C PRO A 49 -1.20 -0.12 9.67
N ASN A 50 -0.45 -1.18 9.92
CA ASN A 50 -0.20 -2.24 8.94
C ASN A 50 -1.15 -3.43 9.11
N SER A 51 -1.87 -3.48 10.23
CA SER A 51 -2.86 -4.51 10.53
C SER A 51 -4.14 -3.93 11.11
N TYR A 52 -5.20 -4.74 11.09
CA TYR A 52 -6.48 -4.33 11.66
C TYR A 52 -6.41 -4.21 13.19
N GLU A 53 -5.68 -5.11 13.84
CA GLU A 53 -5.49 -5.13 15.30
C GLU A 53 -4.76 -3.88 15.79
N GLU A 54 -3.80 -3.38 15.02
CA GLU A 54 -3.11 -2.11 15.28
C GLU A 54 -4.09 -0.94 15.08
N ALA A 55 -4.78 -0.91 13.94
CA ALA A 55 -5.77 0.12 13.63
C ALA A 55 -6.86 0.27 14.70
N GLN A 56 -7.36 -0.84 15.27
CA GLN A 56 -8.39 -0.81 16.30
C GLN A 56 -7.96 -0.13 17.61
N GLN A 57 -6.66 -0.01 17.87
CA GLN A 57 -6.15 0.67 19.07
C GLN A 57 -6.29 2.19 18.99
N HIS A 58 -6.42 2.71 17.76
CA HIS A 58 -6.51 4.13 17.49
C HIS A 58 -7.92 4.50 17.03
N LYS A 59 -8.56 5.40 17.77
CA LYS A 59 -9.94 5.83 17.49
C LYS A 59 -10.14 6.29 16.04
N VAL A 60 -9.18 7.06 15.49
CA VAL A 60 -9.28 7.58 14.11
C VAL A 60 -9.37 6.48 13.06
N TRP A 61 -8.68 5.37 13.27
CA TRP A 61 -8.66 4.23 12.35
C TRP A 61 -9.85 3.30 12.58
N HIS A 62 -10.28 3.13 13.83
CA HIS A 62 -11.55 2.48 14.14
C HIS A 62 -12.73 3.16 13.43
N ASP A 63 -12.85 4.50 13.57
CA ASP A 63 -13.91 5.27 12.93
C ASP A 63 -13.83 5.16 11.40
N ALA A 64 -12.63 5.08 10.82
CA ALA A 64 -12.45 4.88 9.39
C ALA A 64 -12.94 3.50 8.91
N VAL A 65 -12.70 2.44 9.69
CA VAL A 65 -13.22 1.09 9.40
C VAL A 65 -14.74 1.06 9.50
N GLU A 66 -15.30 1.62 10.57
CA GLU A 66 -16.75 1.65 10.78
C GLU A 66 -17.47 2.39 9.63
N ASN A 67 -16.91 3.51 9.17
CA ASN A 67 -17.44 4.23 8.02
C ASN A 67 -17.45 3.39 6.72
N GLU A 68 -16.38 2.63 6.46
CA GLU A 68 -16.32 1.76 5.28
C GLU A 68 -17.32 0.60 5.39
N THR A 69 -17.41 -0.05 6.55
CA THR A 69 -18.37 -1.13 6.81
C THR A 69 -19.80 -0.66 6.60
N ASN A 70 -20.17 0.49 7.18
CA ASN A 70 -21.48 1.10 7.00
C ASN A 70 -21.77 1.46 5.53
N ALA A 71 -20.75 1.92 4.79
CA ALA A 71 -20.89 2.21 3.36
C ALA A 71 -21.12 0.94 2.53
N ILE A 72 -20.45 -0.17 2.86
CA ILE A 72 -20.63 -1.47 2.20
C ILE A 72 -22.06 -1.98 2.41
N GLU A 73 -22.56 -1.92 3.65
CA GLU A 73 -23.93 -2.33 3.99
C GLU A 73 -24.97 -1.46 3.26
N LYS A 74 -24.80 -0.14 3.30
CA LYS A 74 -25.73 0.80 2.65
C LYS A 74 -25.79 0.64 1.14
N ASN A 75 -24.66 0.30 0.52
CA ASN A 75 -24.58 0.09 -0.93
C ASN A 75 -25.06 -1.30 -1.36
N HIS A 76 -25.41 -2.19 -0.41
CA HIS A 76 -25.76 -3.58 -0.67
C HIS A 76 -24.70 -4.31 -1.53
N THR A 77 -23.43 -3.97 -1.32
CA THR A 77 -22.33 -4.54 -2.11
C THR A 77 -21.96 -5.93 -1.57
N TRP A 78 -22.13 -6.16 -0.27
CA TRP A 78 -21.81 -7.42 0.40
C TRP A 78 -22.95 -7.82 1.34
N ASP A 79 -23.34 -9.09 1.29
CA ASP A 79 -24.23 -9.72 2.25
C ASP A 79 -23.44 -10.73 3.08
N GLU A 80 -23.70 -10.79 4.38
CA GLU A 80 -23.12 -11.80 5.25
C GLU A 80 -23.75 -13.18 4.95
N ALA A 81 -22.92 -14.20 4.73
CA ALA A 81 -23.37 -15.54 4.43
C ALA A 81 -22.45 -16.60 5.07
N ASP A 82 -23.04 -17.72 5.47
CA ASP A 82 -22.29 -18.86 5.98
C ASP A 82 -21.43 -19.49 4.89
N LEU A 83 -20.21 -19.88 5.25
CA LEU A 83 -19.32 -20.59 4.34
C LEU A 83 -19.88 -22.00 4.07
N PRO A 84 -20.20 -22.35 2.81
CA PRO A 84 -20.76 -23.66 2.51
C PRO A 84 -19.78 -24.81 2.80
N PRO A 85 -20.29 -25.99 3.18
CA PRO A 85 -19.46 -27.12 3.59
C PRO A 85 -18.50 -27.54 2.48
N GLY A 86 -17.23 -27.72 2.84
CA GLY A 86 -16.17 -28.14 1.90
C GLY A 86 -15.62 -27.01 1.00
N LYS A 87 -16.02 -25.75 1.21
CA LYS A 87 -15.41 -24.60 0.55
C LYS A 87 -14.42 -23.88 1.46
N LYS A 88 -13.57 -23.05 0.86
CA LYS A 88 -12.63 -22.16 1.56
C LYS A 88 -13.07 -20.73 1.34
N ALA A 89 -13.09 -19.93 2.40
CA ALA A 89 -13.32 -18.50 2.29
C ALA A 89 -12.16 -17.83 1.54
N VAL A 90 -12.47 -16.79 0.77
CA VAL A 90 -11.44 -15.88 0.24
C VAL A 90 -10.95 -15.03 1.40
N SER A 91 -9.63 -14.88 1.52
CA SER A 91 -9.05 -14.02 2.55
C SER A 91 -9.23 -12.56 2.14
N SER A 92 -9.76 -11.74 3.05
CA SER A 92 -9.79 -10.29 2.89
C SER A 92 -8.72 -9.61 3.74
N LYS A 93 -8.29 -8.42 3.35
CA LYS A 93 -7.34 -7.57 4.08
C LYS A 93 -7.82 -6.13 4.14
N TRP A 94 -7.59 -5.48 5.27
CA TRP A 94 -7.76 -4.03 5.43
C TRP A 94 -6.53 -3.28 4.92
N VAL A 95 -6.78 -2.21 4.15
CA VAL A 95 -5.77 -1.26 3.68
C VAL A 95 -6.10 0.11 4.24
N PHE A 96 -5.12 0.70 4.92
CA PHE A 96 -5.23 2.00 5.57
C PHE A 96 -4.45 3.05 4.78
N THR A 97 -4.99 4.26 4.68
CA THR A 97 -4.34 5.37 3.96
C THR A 97 -4.80 6.70 4.55
N ILE A 98 -3.90 7.67 4.62
CA ILE A 98 -4.25 9.05 4.99
C ILE A 98 -4.36 9.86 3.70
N LYS A 99 -5.45 10.62 3.58
CA LYS A 99 -5.64 11.61 2.53
C LYS A 99 -5.24 12.98 3.11
N TYR A 100 -4.40 13.70 2.39
CA TYR A 100 -3.91 15.02 2.77
C TYR A 100 -4.44 16.09 1.83
N PHE A 101 -4.63 17.30 2.35
CA PHE A 101 -4.82 18.50 1.55
C PHE A 101 -3.52 18.91 0.85
N SER A 102 -3.60 19.83 -0.12
CA SER A 102 -2.40 20.43 -0.74
C SER A 102 -1.57 21.26 0.24
N SER A 103 -2.15 21.66 1.38
CA SER A 103 -1.43 22.28 2.50
C SER A 103 -0.59 21.28 3.31
N GLY A 104 -0.80 19.97 3.10
CA GLY A 104 -0.19 18.89 3.89
C GLY A 104 -0.90 18.59 5.21
N GLU A 105 -2.00 19.26 5.51
CA GLU A 105 -2.88 18.88 6.62
C GLU A 105 -3.68 17.62 6.29
N ILE A 106 -4.02 16.84 7.32
CA ILE A 106 -4.83 15.63 7.16
C ILE A 106 -6.25 16.01 6.76
N GLU A 107 -6.68 15.56 5.59
CA GLU A 107 -8.07 15.65 5.16
C GLU A 107 -8.89 14.53 5.78
N GLN A 108 -8.43 13.28 5.69
CA GLN A 108 -9.20 12.13 6.16
C GLN A 108 -8.34 10.88 6.32
N HIS A 109 -8.65 10.10 7.37
CA HIS A 109 -8.20 8.72 7.52
C HIS A 109 -9.15 7.77 6.78
N LYS A 110 -8.59 6.91 5.93
CA LYS A 110 -9.36 5.99 5.09
C LYS A 110 -8.98 4.56 5.37
N ALA A 111 -9.99 3.71 5.52
CA ALA A 111 -9.85 2.25 5.54
C ALA A 111 -10.60 1.68 4.34
N ARG A 112 -10.06 0.61 3.75
CA ARG A 112 -10.69 -0.13 2.66
C ARG A 112 -10.54 -1.62 2.88
N LEU A 113 -11.61 -2.36 2.68
CA LEU A 113 -11.58 -3.82 2.66
C LEU A 113 -11.31 -4.30 1.24
N VAL A 114 -10.29 -5.14 1.07
CA VAL A 114 -9.88 -5.71 -0.22
C VAL A 114 -9.86 -7.23 -0.11
N ALA A 115 -10.26 -7.93 -1.17
CA ALA A 115 -10.27 -9.39 -1.25
C ALA A 115 -9.49 -9.89 -2.47
#